data_AF-C4RB87-F1
#
_entry.id   AF-C4RB87-F1
#
_cell.length_a   1.000
_cell.length_b   1.000
_cell.length_c   1.000
_cell.angle_alpha   90.00
_cell.angle_beta   90.00
_cell.angle_gamma   90.00
#
_symmetry.space_group_name_H-M   'P 1'
#
loop_
_entity.id
_entity.type
_entity.pdbx_description
1 polymer ?
#
loop_
_entity_poly.entity_id
_entity_poly.type
_entity_poly.pdbx_seq_one_letter_code
_entity_poly.pdbx_strand_id
1 'polypeptide(L)'
;MVVPISYSPRNGQHHHHLRSYKSDPASAQARWNLLALLLLFLRDHLGCVARGMDGAPTHVVAVPSTRGKPGPHPLQRMVGDRLALPWLAAVPNPRYGHDVRRFQRDWFTVRLPHPAGPVRPLILDDTWTTGSRAQSLAHALRVAGASSVGVVVLGRHVNPEHAASRFLLRAIEEPLFDLSVCAVER
;
A
#
# COMPACT_ATOMS: atom_id res chain seq x y z
N MET A 1 1.55 -11.61 -1.14
CA MET A 1 0.71 -11.36 0.06
C MET A 1 0.21 -9.92 0.06
N VAL A 2 -0.97 -9.64 0.63
CA VAL A 2 -1.50 -8.27 0.82
C VAL A 2 -1.95 -8.09 2.26
N VAL A 3 -1.56 -6.98 2.89
CA VAL A 3 -1.75 -6.69 4.31
C VAL A 3 -2.31 -5.28 4.48
N PRO A 4 -3.64 -5.12 4.56
CA PRO A 4 -4.22 -3.87 5.02
C PRO A 4 -3.99 -3.72 6.52
N ILE A 5 -3.31 -2.65 6.93
CA ILE A 5 -3.07 -2.35 8.36
C ILE A 5 -4.40 -2.13 9.07
N SER A 6 -5.32 -1.40 8.44
CA SER A 6 -6.64 -1.11 9.00
C SER A 6 -7.73 -1.03 7.92
N TYR A 7 -8.97 -0.91 8.36
CA TYR A 7 -10.10 -0.60 7.50
C TYR A 7 -10.40 0.89 7.53
N SER A 8 -10.88 1.44 6.41
CA SER A 8 -11.31 2.82 6.27
C SER A 8 -12.74 2.89 5.70
N PRO A 9 -13.76 2.65 6.55
CA PRO A 9 -15.14 2.88 6.18
C PRO A 9 -15.34 4.29 5.63
N ARG A 10 -16.17 4.42 4.58
CA ARG A 10 -16.56 5.73 4.05
C ARG A 10 -17.07 6.61 5.18
N ASN A 11 -16.64 7.87 5.21
CA ASN A 11 -16.94 8.90 6.22
C ASN A 11 -16.27 8.71 7.60
N GLY A 12 -15.46 7.66 7.82
CA GLY A 12 -14.69 7.50 9.05
C GLY A 12 -13.44 8.40 9.14
N GLN A 13 -12.91 8.58 10.36
CA GLN A 13 -11.71 9.42 10.59
C GLN A 13 -10.49 8.95 9.77
N HIS A 14 -10.24 7.64 9.72
CA HIS A 14 -9.12 7.10 8.93
C HIS A 14 -9.30 7.36 7.43
N HIS A 15 -10.52 7.26 6.92
CA HIS A 15 -10.83 7.64 5.54
C HIS A 15 -10.56 9.13 5.28
N HIS A 16 -10.92 10.00 6.23
CA HIS A 16 -10.60 11.42 6.16
C HIS A 16 -9.08 11.66 6.12
N HIS A 17 -8.28 10.99 6.96
CA HIS A 17 -6.82 11.11 6.92
C HIS A 17 -6.25 10.67 5.57
N LEU A 18 -6.67 9.51 5.05
CA LEU A 18 -6.24 9.00 3.74
C LEU A 18 -6.60 9.91 2.56
N ARG A 19 -7.64 10.75 2.71
CA ARG A 19 -7.99 11.77 1.72
C ARG A 19 -7.20 13.07 1.89
N SER A 20 -7.14 13.58 3.12
CA SER A 20 -6.59 14.91 3.45
C SER A 20 -5.06 14.96 3.51
N TYR A 21 -4.36 13.83 3.68
CA TYR A 21 -2.89 13.84 3.66
C TYR A 21 -2.31 14.19 2.28
N LYS A 22 -3.10 13.97 1.22
CA LYS A 22 -2.76 14.22 -0.19
C LYS A 22 -3.65 15.29 -0.85
N SER A 23 -4.39 16.07 -0.07
CA SER A 23 -5.17 17.22 -0.55
C SER A 23 -4.29 18.45 -0.81
N ASP A 24 -4.91 19.53 -1.26
CA ASP A 24 -4.27 20.84 -1.46
C ASP A 24 -5.09 21.92 -0.74
N PRO A 25 -4.61 22.48 0.39
CA PRO A 25 -3.37 22.12 1.08
C PRO A 25 -3.44 20.71 1.71
N ALA A 26 -2.27 20.09 1.90
CA ALA A 26 -2.17 18.78 2.55
C ALA A 26 -2.21 18.91 4.08
N SER A 27 -3.01 18.08 4.76
CA SER A 27 -3.10 18.08 6.23
C SER A 27 -1.83 17.49 6.86
N ALA A 28 -1.10 18.31 7.62
CA ALA A 28 0.08 17.87 8.36
C ALA A 28 -0.27 16.79 9.40
N GLN A 29 -1.38 16.97 10.12
CA GLN A 29 -1.86 15.99 11.11
C GLN A 29 -2.17 14.63 10.47
N ALA A 30 -2.87 14.63 9.33
CA ALA A 30 -3.17 13.39 8.61
C ALA A 30 -1.89 12.69 8.15
N ARG A 31 -0.90 13.45 7.64
CA ARG A 31 0.42 12.90 7.27
C ARG A 31 1.15 12.28 8.46
N TRP A 32 1.17 12.97 9.60
CA TRP A 32 1.78 12.46 10.84
C TRP A 32 1.11 11.18 11.32
N ASN A 33 -0.22 11.15 11.40
CA ASN A 33 -0.97 9.99 11.87
C ASN A 33 -0.76 8.77 10.97
N LEU A 34 -0.80 8.94 9.65
CA LEU A 34 -0.58 7.84 8.70
C LEU A 34 0.87 7.35 8.71
N LEU A 35 1.84 8.25 8.87
CA LEU A 35 3.25 7.88 8.99
C LEU A 35 3.50 7.11 10.29
N ALA A 36 2.98 7.60 11.42
CA ALA A 36 3.08 6.92 12.70
C ALA A 36 2.47 5.52 12.65
N LEU A 37 1.26 5.39 12.08
CA LEU A 37 0.60 4.10 11.86
C LEU A 37 1.49 3.12 11.08
N LEU A 38 2.06 3.56 9.96
CA LEU A 38 2.94 2.73 9.13
C LEU A 38 4.20 2.31 9.87
N LEU A 39 4.91 3.26 10.50
CA LEU A 39 6.20 2.99 11.12
C LEU A 39 6.05 2.11 12.36
N LEU A 40 5.03 2.35 13.19
CA LEU A 40 4.74 1.51 14.35
C LEU A 40 4.34 0.10 13.91
N PHE A 41 3.47 -0.03 12.89
CA PHE A 41 3.12 -1.34 12.33
C PHE A 41 4.36 -2.09 11.85
N LEU A 42 5.21 -1.45 11.04
CA LEU A 42 6.41 -2.10 10.50
C LEU A 42 7.43 -2.40 11.60
N ARG A 43 7.61 -1.53 12.59
CA ARG A 43 8.49 -1.80 13.73
C ARG A 43 8.11 -3.10 14.44
N ASP A 44 6.82 -3.29 14.69
CA ASP A 44 6.32 -4.42 15.50
C ASP A 44 6.08 -5.68 14.65
N HIS A 45 5.72 -5.53 13.37
CA HIS A 45 5.21 -6.61 12.52
C HIS A 45 6.01 -6.88 11.24
N LEU A 46 7.15 -6.23 11.02
CA LEU A 46 7.99 -6.52 9.84
C LEU A 46 8.43 -7.99 9.80
N GLY A 47 8.65 -8.62 10.96
CA GLY A 47 8.94 -10.05 11.04
C GLY A 47 7.81 -10.92 10.47
N CYS A 48 6.55 -10.59 10.76
CA CYS A 48 5.38 -11.29 10.22
C CYS A 48 5.25 -11.06 8.71
N VAL A 49 5.46 -9.81 8.26
CA VAL A 49 5.48 -9.47 6.84
C VAL A 49 6.58 -10.23 6.10
N ALA A 50 7.78 -10.31 6.69
CA ALA A 50 8.92 -11.03 6.13
C ALA A 50 8.64 -12.54 6.02
N ARG A 51 8.01 -13.16 7.03
CA ARG A 51 7.58 -14.56 6.96
C ARG A 51 6.62 -14.80 5.81
N GLY A 52 5.59 -13.95 5.65
CA GLY A 52 4.65 -14.05 4.53
C GLY A 52 5.23 -13.67 3.15
N MET A 53 6.47 -13.17 3.10
CA MET A 53 7.22 -12.86 1.89
C MET A 53 8.41 -13.83 1.65
N ASP A 54 8.55 -14.88 2.45
CA ASP A 54 9.70 -15.80 2.41
C ASP A 54 11.06 -15.06 2.53
N GLY A 55 11.09 -14.03 3.37
CA GLY A 55 12.28 -13.27 3.77
C GLY A 55 12.05 -11.76 3.88
N ALA A 56 13.04 -11.07 4.46
CA ALA A 56 12.96 -9.63 4.71
C ALA A 56 12.83 -8.82 3.41
N PRO A 57 12.01 -7.75 3.40
CA PRO A 57 11.97 -6.81 2.29
C PRO A 57 13.35 -6.20 2.02
N THR A 58 13.72 -6.11 0.75
CA THR A 58 15.00 -5.50 0.34
C THR A 58 14.81 -4.13 -0.32
N HIS A 59 13.60 -3.83 -0.76
CA HIS A 59 13.26 -2.61 -1.48
C HIS A 59 11.85 -2.16 -1.12
N VAL A 60 11.54 -0.89 -1.34
CA VAL A 60 10.19 -0.33 -1.21
C VAL A 60 9.73 0.31 -2.50
N VAL A 61 8.43 0.26 -2.77
CA VAL A 61 7.85 0.91 -3.95
C VAL A 61 6.46 1.41 -3.61
N ALA A 62 6.14 2.65 -3.97
CA ALA A 62 4.79 3.18 -3.80
C ALA A 62 3.98 2.88 -5.06
N VAL A 63 2.68 2.57 -4.90
CA VAL A 63 1.77 2.49 -6.04
C VAL A 63 1.66 3.87 -6.69
N PRO A 64 2.05 4.05 -7.97
CA PRO A 64 1.99 5.36 -8.61
C PRO A 64 0.55 5.87 -8.71
N SER A 65 0.38 7.19 -8.57
CA SER A 65 -0.90 7.86 -8.84
C SER A 65 -1.04 8.09 -10.35
N THR A 66 -2.21 7.81 -10.92
CA THR A 66 -2.55 8.16 -12.31
C THR A 66 -3.24 9.51 -12.45
N ARG A 67 -3.44 10.27 -11.37
CA ARG A 67 -4.04 11.62 -11.45
C ARG A 67 -3.06 12.71 -11.91
N GLY A 68 -2.00 12.33 -12.63
CA GLY A 68 -1.21 13.25 -13.44
C GLY A 68 -0.35 14.28 -12.71
N LYS A 69 -0.18 14.21 -11.38
CA LYS A 69 0.79 15.09 -10.70
C LYS A 69 2.20 14.51 -10.93
N PRO A 70 3.09 15.23 -11.63
CA PRO A 70 4.47 14.78 -11.81
C PRO A 70 5.21 14.73 -10.46
N GLY A 71 6.15 13.80 -10.35
CA GLY A 71 6.98 13.62 -9.16
C GLY A 71 6.55 12.45 -8.26
N PRO A 72 7.27 12.23 -7.15
CA PRO A 72 7.06 11.08 -6.27
C PRO A 72 5.67 11.08 -5.63
N HIS A 73 5.11 9.89 -5.45
CA HIS A 73 3.81 9.72 -4.79
C HIS A 73 3.81 10.40 -3.40
N PRO A 74 2.71 11.05 -2.95
CA PRO A 74 2.63 11.64 -1.61
C PRO A 74 3.04 10.68 -0.48
N LEU A 75 2.68 9.39 -0.61
CA LEU A 75 3.11 8.34 0.32
C LEU A 75 4.64 8.17 0.35
N GLN A 76 5.29 8.14 -0.81
CA GLN A 76 6.75 8.06 -0.90
C GLN A 76 7.42 9.27 -0.25
N ARG A 77 6.91 10.49 -0.49
CA ARG A 77 7.41 11.71 0.17
C ARG A 77 7.20 11.71 1.68
N MET A 78 6.08 11.14 2.15
CA MET A 78 5.76 11.04 3.56
C MET A 78 6.71 10.06 4.29
N VAL A 79 7.02 8.93 3.66
CA VAL A 79 7.93 7.92 4.22
C VAL A 79 9.37 8.39 4.14
N GLY A 80 9.83 8.86 2.98
CA GLY A 80 11.21 9.27 2.76
C GLY A 80 12.18 8.10 2.92
N ASP A 81 13.22 8.30 3.72
CA ASP A 81 14.29 7.35 4.03
C ASP A 81 14.07 6.55 5.33
N ARG A 82 12.95 6.77 6.03
CA ARG A 82 12.67 6.21 7.37
C ARG A 82 12.65 4.68 7.45
N LEU A 83 12.50 3.98 6.32
CA LEU A 83 12.55 2.52 6.26
C LEU A 83 13.96 1.97 6.01
N ALA A 84 14.95 2.84 5.75
CA ALA A 84 16.31 2.47 5.38
C ALA A 84 16.39 1.44 4.22
N LEU A 85 15.37 1.43 3.35
CA LEU A 85 15.30 0.57 2.17
C LEU A 85 15.35 1.42 0.89
N PRO A 86 16.07 0.98 -0.14
CA PRO A 86 16.08 1.65 -1.43
C PRO A 86 14.69 1.66 -2.08
N TRP A 87 14.35 2.80 -2.69
CA TRP A 87 13.11 2.95 -3.47
C TRP A 87 13.27 2.43 -4.88
N LEU A 88 12.34 1.59 -5.32
CA LEU A 88 12.15 1.27 -6.74
C LEU A 88 11.21 2.29 -7.37
N ALA A 89 11.44 2.56 -8.66
CA ALA A 89 10.54 3.33 -9.48
C ALA A 89 9.64 2.40 -10.30
N ALA A 90 8.34 2.72 -10.33
CA ALA A 90 7.38 2.09 -11.23
C ALA A 90 6.82 3.14 -12.18
N VAL A 91 6.96 2.90 -13.49
CA VAL A 91 6.49 3.82 -14.52
C VAL A 91 5.11 3.35 -14.98
N PRO A 92 4.04 4.15 -14.79
CA PRO A 92 2.71 3.80 -15.28
C PRO A 92 2.67 3.88 -16.81
N ASN A 93 2.01 2.90 -17.44
CA ASN A 93 1.70 2.92 -18.86
C ASN A 93 0.62 4.00 -19.12
N PRO A 94 0.90 5.01 -19.98
CA PRO A 94 0.01 6.13 -20.21
C PRO A 94 -1.30 5.75 -20.91
N ARG A 95 -1.40 4.53 -21.48
CA ARG A 95 -2.64 4.00 -22.07
C ARG A 95 -3.78 3.91 -21.06
N TYR A 96 -3.47 3.76 -19.77
CA TYR A 96 -4.47 3.54 -18.73
C TYR A 96 -4.73 4.80 -17.92
N GLY A 97 -5.99 5.26 -17.99
CA GLY A 97 -6.52 6.35 -17.18
C GLY A 97 -6.64 6.00 -15.69
N HIS A 98 -7.06 6.99 -14.91
CA HIS A 98 -7.26 6.86 -13.46
C HIS A 98 -8.60 6.22 -13.06
N ASP A 99 -9.50 6.08 -14.02
CA ASP A 99 -10.82 5.48 -13.96
C ASP A 99 -10.80 3.96 -14.10
N VAL A 100 -9.74 3.39 -14.67
CA VAL A 100 -9.56 1.94 -14.76
C VAL A 100 -9.52 1.34 -13.34
N ARG A 101 -10.38 0.35 -13.06
CA ARG A 101 -10.48 -0.34 -11.76
C ARG A 101 -10.20 -1.84 -11.81
N ARG A 102 -9.69 -2.32 -12.95
CA ARG A 102 -9.43 -3.75 -13.23
C ARG A 102 -7.94 -3.99 -13.42
N PHE A 103 -7.49 -5.19 -13.09
CA PHE A 103 -6.10 -5.61 -13.30
C PHE A 103 -5.68 -5.45 -14.77
N GLN A 104 -4.47 -4.95 -14.99
CA GLN A 104 -3.82 -4.83 -16.29
C GLN A 104 -2.39 -5.38 -16.18
N ARG A 105 -1.97 -6.25 -17.09
CA ARG A 105 -0.67 -6.96 -17.02
C ARG A 105 0.52 -6.01 -17.23
N ASP A 106 0.33 -5.00 -18.08
CA ASP A 106 1.31 -4.03 -18.55
C ASP A 106 1.00 -2.62 -18.02
N TRP A 107 0.29 -2.50 -16.88
CA TRP A 107 0.02 -1.20 -16.28
C TRP A 107 1.31 -0.51 -15.83
N PHE A 108 2.30 -1.27 -15.40
CA PHE A 108 3.54 -0.72 -14.87
C PHE A 108 4.73 -1.40 -15.52
N THR A 109 5.75 -0.59 -15.81
CA THR A 109 7.10 -1.05 -16.11
C THR A 109 7.98 -0.78 -14.90
N VAL A 110 8.70 -1.81 -14.45
CA VAL A 110 9.68 -1.70 -13.37
C VAL A 110 11.01 -2.22 -13.85
N ARG A 111 12.10 -1.57 -13.44
CA ARG A 111 13.46 -2.08 -13.57
C ARG A 111 13.97 -2.43 -12.20
N LEU A 112 14.29 -3.70 -11.99
CA LEU A 112 14.98 -4.12 -10.78
C LEU A 112 16.48 -3.85 -10.93
N PRO A 113 17.19 -3.50 -9.84
CA PRO A 113 18.64 -3.47 -9.87
C PRO A 113 19.15 -4.87 -10.21
N HIS A 114 20.39 -4.97 -10.73
CA HIS A 114 21.08 -6.26 -10.89
C HIS A 114 21.78 -6.58 -9.56
N PRO A 115 21.14 -7.31 -8.64
CA PRO A 115 21.62 -7.40 -7.27
C PRO A 115 22.49 -8.65 -7.13
N ALA A 116 23.36 -8.66 -6.13
CA ALA A 116 24.09 -9.87 -5.75
C ALA A 116 23.18 -10.94 -5.08
N GLY A 117 21.86 -10.70 -4.98
CA GLY A 117 20.92 -11.59 -4.28
C GLY A 117 19.43 -11.28 -4.55
N PRO A 118 18.51 -11.98 -3.87
CA PRO A 118 17.06 -11.88 -4.10
C PRO A 118 16.48 -10.46 -3.92
N VAL A 119 15.62 -10.04 -4.86
CA VAL A 119 14.86 -8.80 -4.74
C VAL A 119 13.48 -9.10 -4.17
N ARG A 120 13.16 -8.53 -3.00
CA ARG A 120 11.86 -8.69 -2.32
C ARG A 120 11.23 -7.32 -2.07
N PRO A 121 10.53 -6.73 -3.06
CA PRO A 121 9.92 -5.41 -2.93
C PRO A 121 8.70 -5.45 -2.00
N LEU A 122 8.63 -4.47 -1.10
CA LEU A 122 7.43 -4.16 -0.33
C LEU A 122 6.68 -3.00 -1.03
N ILE A 123 5.51 -3.31 -1.58
CA ILE A 123 4.60 -2.30 -2.12
C ILE A 123 3.93 -1.58 -0.96
N LEU A 124 4.01 -0.26 -0.95
CA LEU A 124 3.24 0.61 -0.08
C LEU A 124 2.08 1.23 -0.86
N ASP A 125 0.87 1.04 -0.36
CA ASP A 125 -0.34 1.66 -0.90
C ASP A 125 -1.07 2.43 0.21
N ASP A 126 -1.71 3.54 -0.15
CA ASP A 126 -2.50 4.28 0.83
C ASP A 126 -3.89 3.68 1.03
N THR A 127 -4.52 3.25 -0.06
CA THR A 127 -5.94 2.88 -0.03
C THR A 127 -6.24 1.69 -0.92
N TRP A 128 -6.57 0.57 -0.31
CA TRP A 128 -7.05 -0.60 -1.04
C TRP A 128 -8.55 -0.47 -1.32
N THR A 129 -8.92 -0.33 -2.59
CA THR A 129 -10.31 -0.42 -3.05
C THR A 129 -10.55 -1.78 -3.73
N THR A 130 -10.36 -1.85 -5.05
CA THR A 130 -10.34 -3.14 -5.79
C THR A 130 -8.98 -3.82 -5.70
N GLY A 131 -7.92 -3.08 -5.37
CA GLY A 131 -6.55 -3.57 -5.36
C GLY A 131 -5.91 -3.71 -6.75
N SER A 132 -6.61 -3.36 -7.83
CA SER A 132 -6.16 -3.64 -9.20
C SER A 132 -4.78 -3.06 -9.51
N ARG A 133 -4.47 -1.86 -9.01
CA ARG A 133 -3.19 -1.18 -9.24
C ARG A 133 -2.05 -1.85 -8.48
N ALA A 134 -2.25 -2.15 -7.20
CA ALA A 134 -1.27 -2.86 -6.39
C ALA A 134 -1.00 -4.25 -6.96
N GLN A 135 -2.04 -4.96 -7.43
CA GLN A 135 -1.90 -6.26 -8.09
C GLN A 135 -1.16 -6.16 -9.43
N SER A 136 -1.48 -5.16 -10.26
CA SER A 136 -0.75 -4.89 -11.51
C SER A 136 0.72 -4.56 -11.27
N LEU A 137 1.02 -3.78 -10.24
CA LEU A 137 2.40 -3.47 -9.85
C LEU A 137 3.11 -4.73 -9.33
N ALA A 138 2.45 -5.54 -8.50
CA ALA A 138 2.99 -6.80 -8.03
C ALA A 138 3.30 -7.74 -9.20
N HIS A 139 2.41 -7.83 -10.18
CA HIS A 139 2.65 -8.58 -11.41
C HIS A 139 3.88 -8.06 -12.16
N ALA A 140 3.99 -6.75 -12.38
CA ALA A 140 5.14 -6.15 -13.06
C ALA A 140 6.47 -6.45 -12.33
N LEU A 141 6.49 -6.38 -10.99
CA LEU A 141 7.66 -6.72 -10.19
C LEU A 141 8.05 -8.20 -10.32
N ARG A 142 7.05 -9.10 -10.31
CA ARG A 142 7.28 -10.54 -10.50
C ARG A 142 7.83 -10.85 -11.88
N VAL A 143 7.27 -10.25 -12.93
CA VAL A 143 7.78 -10.40 -14.31
C VAL A 143 9.20 -9.84 -14.44
N ALA A 144 9.52 -8.75 -13.72
CA ALA A 144 10.86 -8.18 -13.70
C ALA A 144 11.89 -9.01 -12.89
N GLY A 145 11.47 -10.11 -12.26
CA GLY A 145 12.37 -11.05 -11.55
C GLY A 145 12.36 -10.95 -10.02
N ALA A 146 11.41 -10.24 -9.41
CA ALA A 146 11.33 -10.17 -7.94
C ALA A 146 11.04 -11.55 -7.34
N SER A 147 11.85 -11.97 -6.36
CA SER A 147 11.78 -13.29 -5.71
C SER A 147 10.55 -13.46 -4.84
N SER A 148 10.03 -12.38 -4.27
CA SER A 148 8.70 -12.30 -3.65
C SER A 148 8.20 -10.86 -3.67
N VAL A 149 6.90 -10.65 -3.45
CA VAL A 149 6.30 -9.32 -3.36
C VAL A 149 5.28 -9.29 -2.22
N GLY A 150 5.45 -8.35 -1.31
CA GLY A 150 4.48 -8.02 -0.27
C GLY A 150 3.78 -6.71 -0.59
N VAL A 151 2.55 -6.55 -0.11
CA VAL A 151 1.81 -5.29 -0.19
C VAL A 151 1.35 -4.92 1.20
N VAL A 152 1.73 -3.74 1.68
CA VAL A 152 1.19 -3.14 2.90
C VAL A 152 0.35 -1.93 2.52
N VAL A 153 -0.87 -1.89 3.03
CA VAL A 153 -1.86 -0.85 2.70
C VAL A 153 -2.25 -0.12 3.97
N LEU A 154 -2.19 1.22 3.98
CA LEU A 154 -2.57 2.00 5.16
C LEU A 154 -4.04 1.84 5.54
N GLY A 155 -4.94 1.70 4.56
CA GLY A 155 -6.34 1.40 4.84
C GLY A 155 -7.08 0.73 3.70
N ARG A 156 -7.89 -0.29 4.02
CA ARG A 156 -8.85 -0.88 3.07
C ARG A 156 -10.15 -0.09 3.08
N HIS A 157 -10.46 0.54 1.96
CA HIS A 157 -11.71 1.27 1.82
C HIS A 157 -12.90 0.30 1.83
N VAL A 158 -13.88 0.60 2.67
CA VAL A 158 -15.13 -0.13 2.75
C VAL A 158 -16.27 0.85 2.48
N ASN A 159 -17.11 0.55 1.49
CA ASN A 159 -18.30 1.35 1.22
C ASN A 159 -19.50 0.73 1.95
N PRO A 160 -20.04 1.35 3.01
CA PRO A 160 -21.16 0.79 3.76
C PRO A 160 -22.46 0.67 2.96
N GLU A 161 -22.61 1.49 1.93
CA GLU A 161 -23.77 1.44 1.03
C GLU A 161 -23.73 0.26 0.07
N HIS A 162 -22.58 -0.41 -0.07
CA HIS A 162 -22.47 -1.58 -0.94
C HIS A 162 -22.87 -2.85 -0.17
N ALA A 163 -23.93 -3.53 -0.64
CA ALA A 163 -24.51 -4.70 0.03
C ALA A 163 -23.48 -5.79 0.39
N ALA A 164 -22.52 -6.06 -0.50
CA ALA A 164 -21.46 -7.05 -0.28
C ALA A 164 -20.46 -6.66 0.82
N SER A 165 -20.41 -5.38 1.21
CA SER A 165 -19.54 -4.89 2.29
C SER A 165 -20.12 -5.08 3.69
N ARG A 166 -21.41 -5.45 3.82
CA ARG A 166 -22.06 -5.62 5.13
C ARG A 166 -21.44 -6.70 6.00
N PHE A 167 -21.07 -7.84 5.41
CA PHE A 167 -20.37 -8.91 6.13
C PHE A 167 -19.02 -8.41 6.67
N LEU A 168 -18.26 -7.71 5.82
CA LEU A 168 -16.98 -7.15 6.21
C LEU A 168 -17.11 -6.12 7.33
N LEU A 169 -18.14 -5.26 7.28
CA LEU A 169 -18.39 -4.26 8.31
C LEU A 169 -18.73 -4.89 9.65
N ARG A 170 -19.57 -5.93 9.67
CA ARG A 170 -19.87 -6.68 10.90
C ARG A 170 -18.62 -7.36 11.46
N ALA A 171 -17.79 -7.94 10.60
CA ALA A 171 -16.57 -8.63 11.02
C ALA A 171 -15.47 -7.71 11.58
N ILE A 172 -15.60 -6.39 11.40
CA ILE A 172 -14.63 -5.39 11.88
C ILE A 172 -15.23 -4.44 12.92
N GLU A 173 -16.49 -4.67 13.29
CA GLU A 173 -17.18 -3.92 14.35
C GLU A 173 -16.58 -4.28 15.72
N GLU A 174 -16.24 -5.57 15.91
CA GLU A 174 -15.45 -6.08 17.03
C GLU A 174 -14.46 -7.15 16.51
N PRO A 175 -13.17 -7.13 16.89
CA PRO A 175 -12.54 -6.28 17.90
C PRO A 175 -12.11 -4.90 17.37
N LEU A 176 -11.97 -3.94 18.29
CA LEU A 176 -11.38 -2.63 18.02
C LEU A 176 -9.98 -2.76 17.40
N PHE A 177 -9.57 -1.71 16.67
CA PHE A 177 -8.24 -1.66 16.09
C PHE A 177 -7.17 -1.74 17.19
N ASP A 178 -6.30 -2.75 17.10
CA ASP A 178 -5.19 -2.98 18.02
C ASP A 178 -3.92 -3.19 17.20
N LEU A 179 -2.97 -2.27 17.34
CA LEU A 179 -1.71 -2.29 16.61
C LEU A 179 -0.75 -3.36 17.13
N SER A 180 -0.97 -3.91 18.32
CA SER A 180 -0.17 -5.02 18.86
C SER A 180 -0.48 -6.36 18.19
N VAL A 181 -1.65 -6.48 17.53
CA VAL A 181 -2.06 -7.70 16.82
C VAL A 181 -1.68 -7.59 15.35
N CYS A 182 -0.96 -8.59 14.84
CA CYS A 182 -0.51 -8.58 13.45
C CYS A 182 -1.67 -8.78 12.46
N ALA A 183 -1.79 -7.90 11.47
CA ALA A 183 -2.75 -8.06 10.38
C ALA A 183 -2.43 -9.22 9.41
N VAL A 184 -1.24 -9.83 9.50
CA VAL A 184 -0.84 -11.01 8.71
C VAL A 184 -1.30 -12.32 9.35
N GLU A 185 -1.43 -12.34 10.67
CA GLU A 185 -1.68 -13.55 11.46
C GLU A 185 -3.17 -13.71 11.86
N ARG A 186 -4.04 -12.86 11.32
CA ARG A 186 -5.51 -12.91 11.47
C ARG A 186 -6.17 -13.71 10.35
#